data_AF-A0A7W1CIH0-F1
#
_entry.id   AF-A0A7W1CIH0-F1
#
_cell.length_a   1.000
_cell.length_b   1.000
_cell.length_c   1.000
_cell.angle_alpha   90.00
_cell.angle_beta   90.00
_cell.angle_gamma   90.00
#
_symmetry.space_group_name_H-M   'P 1'
#
loop_
_entity.id
_entity.type
_entity.pdbx_description
1 polymer ?
#
loop_
_entity_poly.entity_id
_entity_poly.type
_entity_poly.pdbx_seq_one_letter_code
_entity_poly.pdbx_strand_id
1 'polypeptide(L)'
;MTRQAIDFQGIASFEKTLAEQLQNYLEKRETYFSSLIAESIPTEPDPSQPMLDNLGPKKLSSGVEAFTRKVTQAVIAHSTTQNQWKHTVTSINIAMCKYADLLQQITVELFQQLDLTGIEQWRTELLHVVENVKEILLHHMEDLKWALKRLESQLWEYKRSTVDQTKFMPWLNQFIPPWKSILNPALIKNLEKSQKFLNFRFLTFLHRFELYTDLNEQVEVKMTKFSSYHVLATLEIDEQESFKHLYRLLKLWKLNRNAKALPDEELSRVIRYSINPQKSASLFKNYFQALHKKL
;
A
#
# COMPACT_ATOMS: atom_id res chain seq x y z
N MET A 1 -2.02 24.10 -5.73
CA MET A 1 -2.78 23.13 -4.91
C MET A 1 -1.83 22.41 -3.98
N THR A 2 -2.00 22.62 -2.68
CA THR A 2 -1.22 22.04 -1.59
C THR A 2 -1.32 20.52 -1.62
N ARG A 3 -0.18 19.85 -1.85
CA ARG A 3 -0.04 18.39 -1.86
C ARG A 3 -0.13 17.90 -0.42
N GLN A 4 -1.29 17.42 0.03
CA GLN A 4 -1.30 16.52 1.18
C GLN A 4 -0.79 15.16 0.68
N ALA A 5 0.44 14.83 1.07
CA ALA A 5 0.88 13.43 1.08
C ALA A 5 -0.04 12.67 2.03
N ILE A 6 -0.36 11.40 1.74
CA ILE A 6 -0.97 10.55 2.76
C ILE A 6 0.04 10.47 3.90
N ASP A 7 -0.42 10.81 5.09
CA ASP A 7 0.35 10.59 6.29
C ASP A 7 0.10 9.16 6.77
N PHE A 8 1.03 8.25 6.49
CA PHE A 8 0.95 6.88 6.98
C PHE A 8 1.28 6.78 8.48
N GLN A 9 1.59 7.87 9.19
CA GLN A 9 1.66 7.86 10.66
C GLN A 9 0.34 7.39 11.30
N GLY A 10 -0.80 7.56 10.60
CA GLY A 10 -2.11 7.02 11.01
C GLY A 10 -2.23 5.48 11.02
N ILE A 11 -1.26 4.74 10.46
CA ILE A 11 -1.17 3.28 10.66
C ILE A 11 -1.04 2.95 12.16
N ALA A 12 -0.33 3.80 12.92
CA ALA A 12 -0.16 3.62 14.36
C ALA A 12 -1.43 3.91 15.18
N SER A 13 -2.45 4.57 14.60
CA SER A 13 -3.74 4.86 15.25
C SER A 13 -4.87 3.91 14.83
N PHE A 14 -4.60 2.90 13.98
CA PHE A 14 -5.57 1.87 13.56
C PHE A 14 -6.87 2.45 13.02
N GLU A 15 -6.81 3.63 12.39
CA GLU A 15 -8.03 4.22 11.88
C GLU A 15 -8.54 3.38 10.71
N LYS A 16 -9.72 2.78 10.86
CA LYS A 16 -10.42 2.07 9.77
C LYS A 16 -10.58 2.94 8.52
N THR A 17 -10.56 4.26 8.71
CA THR A 17 -10.57 5.27 7.66
C THR A 17 -9.28 5.31 6.84
N LEU A 18 -8.16 4.71 7.26
CA LEU A 18 -6.91 4.73 6.51
C LEU A 18 -7.07 4.06 5.14
N ALA A 19 -7.70 2.89 5.09
CA ALA A 19 -7.95 2.20 3.82
C ALA A 19 -8.86 3.05 2.90
N GLU A 20 -9.89 3.68 3.47
CA GLU A 20 -10.78 4.59 2.74
C GLU A 20 -10.07 5.87 2.27
N GLN A 21 -9.22 6.46 3.11
CA GLN A 21 -8.41 7.64 2.79
C GLN A 21 -7.40 7.32 1.68
N LEU A 22 -6.75 6.16 1.76
CA LEU A 22 -5.86 5.66 0.72
C LEU A 22 -6.61 5.45 -0.59
N GLN A 23 -7.75 4.77 -0.56
CA GLN A 23 -8.59 4.56 -1.74
C GLN A 23 -8.97 5.90 -2.39
N ASN A 24 -9.54 6.82 -1.61
CA ASN A 24 -9.91 8.15 -2.09
C ASN A 24 -8.72 8.95 -2.64
N TYR A 25 -7.54 8.82 -2.03
CA TYR A 25 -6.34 9.47 -2.52
C TYR A 25 -5.86 8.87 -3.84
N LEU A 26 -5.82 7.54 -3.95
CA LEU A 26 -5.41 6.84 -5.16
C LEU A 26 -6.39 7.09 -6.30
N GLU A 27 -7.70 7.13 -6.05
CA GLU A 27 -8.71 7.50 -7.06
C GLU A 27 -8.53 8.94 -7.57
N LYS A 28 -8.22 9.90 -6.69
CA LYS A 28 -7.90 11.27 -7.10
C LYS A 28 -6.64 11.33 -7.95
N ARG A 29 -5.61 10.55 -7.60
CA ARG A 29 -4.35 10.45 -8.36
C ARG A 29 -4.57 9.76 -9.70
N GLU A 30 -5.33 8.69 -9.71
CA GLU A 30 -5.72 7.97 -10.91
C GLU A 30 -6.48 8.87 -11.86
N THR A 31 -7.45 9.65 -11.36
CA THR A 31 -8.17 10.67 -12.15
C THR A 31 -7.22 11.68 -12.78
N TYR A 32 -6.24 12.18 -12.02
CA TYR A 32 -5.22 13.09 -12.55
C TYR A 32 -4.40 12.46 -13.69
N PHE A 33 -3.93 11.22 -13.50
CA PHE A 33 -3.17 10.51 -14.54
C PHE A 33 -4.04 10.15 -15.75
N SER A 34 -5.29 9.76 -15.53
CA SER A 34 -6.31 9.49 -16.55
C SER A 34 -6.51 10.70 -17.46
N SER A 35 -6.68 11.90 -16.89
CA SER A 35 -6.77 13.15 -17.65
C SER A 35 -5.50 13.45 -18.44
N LEU A 36 -4.31 13.28 -17.86
CA LEU A 36 -3.04 13.49 -18.59
C LEU A 36 -2.90 12.58 -19.82
N ILE A 37 -3.38 11.33 -19.72
CA ILE A 37 -3.38 10.39 -20.85
C ILE A 37 -4.39 10.84 -21.90
N ALA A 38 -5.62 11.17 -21.48
CA ALA A 38 -6.68 11.62 -22.37
C ALA A 38 -6.32 12.91 -23.12
N GLU A 39 -5.58 13.82 -22.48
CA GLU A 39 -5.18 15.12 -23.03
C GLU A 39 -3.84 15.07 -23.77
N SER A 40 -3.18 13.92 -23.82
CA SER A 40 -1.85 13.76 -24.43
C SER A 40 -1.81 13.95 -25.96
N ILE A 41 -2.98 13.95 -26.60
CA ILE A 41 -3.16 14.31 -28.01
C ILE A 41 -4.04 15.58 -28.07
N PRO A 42 -3.52 16.69 -28.63
CA PRO A 42 -4.32 17.87 -28.88
C PRO A 42 -5.31 17.57 -30.01
N THR A 43 -6.59 17.71 -29.71
CA THR A 43 -7.70 17.65 -30.67
C THR A 43 -8.52 18.92 -30.55
N GLU A 44 -9.06 19.41 -31.66
CA GLU A 44 -10.09 20.45 -31.63
C GLU A 44 -11.31 19.93 -30.85
N PRO A 45 -11.98 20.77 -30.05
CA PRO A 45 -13.15 20.36 -29.30
C PRO A 45 -14.25 19.92 -30.26
N ASP A 46 -14.68 18.66 -30.15
CA ASP A 46 -15.79 18.11 -30.93
C ASP A 46 -17.12 18.72 -30.42
N PRO A 47 -17.82 19.54 -31.22
CA PRO A 47 -19.08 20.16 -30.80
C PRO A 47 -20.21 19.15 -30.58
N SER A 48 -20.01 17.89 -30.98
CA SER A 48 -20.97 16.78 -30.85
C SER A 48 -20.86 16.05 -29.51
N GLN A 49 -19.82 16.31 -28.70
CA GLN A 49 -19.64 15.63 -27.42
C GLN A 49 -20.52 16.28 -26.35
N PRO A 50 -21.45 15.52 -25.71
CA PRO A 50 -22.16 16.04 -24.57
C PRO A 50 -21.14 16.36 -23.46
N MET A 51 -21.20 17.56 -22.88
CA MET A 51 -20.31 18.03 -21.80
C MET A 51 -20.47 17.24 -20.47
N LEU A 52 -21.07 16.06 -20.51
CA LEU A 52 -21.36 15.19 -19.37
C LEU A 52 -20.15 14.40 -18.86
N ASP A 53 -19.02 14.40 -19.58
CA ASP A 53 -17.81 13.62 -19.23
C ASP A 53 -17.02 14.15 -18.01
N ASN A 54 -17.49 15.17 -17.30
CA ASN A 54 -16.70 15.89 -16.29
C ASN A 54 -17.20 15.82 -14.83
N LEU A 55 -18.19 15.01 -14.50
CA LEU A 55 -18.81 15.05 -13.16
C LEU A 55 -18.44 13.91 -12.19
N GLY A 56 -17.45 13.06 -12.51
CA GLY A 56 -17.02 11.97 -11.62
C GLY A 56 -15.52 11.65 -11.68
N PRO A 57 -15.00 10.91 -10.67
CA PRO A 57 -13.64 10.38 -10.72
C PRO A 57 -13.44 9.55 -11.99
N LYS A 58 -12.41 9.89 -12.77
CA LYS A 58 -12.12 9.22 -14.04
C LYS A 58 -11.17 8.06 -13.76
N LYS A 59 -11.65 6.83 -13.95
CA LYS A 59 -10.79 5.65 -13.89
C LYS A 59 -9.69 5.73 -14.96
N LEU A 60 -8.59 5.03 -14.74
CA LEU A 60 -7.47 4.96 -15.68
C LEU A 60 -7.93 4.39 -17.03
N SER A 61 -8.85 3.42 -17.01
CA SER A 61 -9.48 2.86 -18.20
C SER A 61 -10.15 3.92 -19.08
N SER A 62 -10.86 4.86 -18.46
CA SER A 62 -11.54 5.95 -19.16
C SER A 62 -10.55 6.87 -19.89
N GLY A 63 -9.40 7.16 -19.28
CA GLY A 63 -8.32 7.94 -19.91
C GLY A 63 -7.68 7.20 -21.08
N VAL A 64 -7.45 5.89 -20.94
CA VAL A 64 -6.93 5.03 -22.01
C VAL A 64 -7.92 4.94 -23.19
N GLU A 65 -9.22 4.85 -22.92
CA GLU A 65 -10.26 4.83 -23.95
C GLU A 65 -10.39 6.18 -24.67
N ALA A 66 -10.35 7.29 -23.92
CA ALA A 66 -10.33 8.62 -24.51
C ALA A 66 -9.10 8.82 -25.42
N PHE A 67 -7.93 8.37 -24.96
CA PHE A 67 -6.71 8.35 -25.77
C PHE A 67 -6.87 7.49 -27.04
N THR A 68 -7.40 6.28 -26.91
CA THR A 68 -7.67 5.37 -28.04
C THR A 68 -8.57 6.05 -29.09
N ARG A 69 -9.64 6.71 -28.65
CA ARG A 69 -10.54 7.47 -29.53
C ARG A 69 -9.80 8.59 -30.27
N LYS A 70 -8.97 9.37 -29.55
CA LYS A 70 -8.19 10.46 -30.15
C LYS A 70 -7.11 9.97 -31.13
N VAL A 71 -6.45 8.85 -30.83
CA VAL A 71 -5.53 8.20 -31.78
C VAL A 71 -6.28 7.84 -33.04
N THR A 72 -7.43 7.18 -32.91
CA THR A 72 -8.26 6.77 -34.06
C THR A 72 -8.67 7.97 -34.91
N GLN A 73 -9.14 9.06 -34.28
CA GLN A 73 -9.49 10.30 -34.97
C GLN A 73 -8.29 10.94 -35.69
N ALA A 74 -7.14 11.05 -35.01
CA ALA A 74 -5.93 11.64 -35.59
C ALA A 74 -5.39 10.80 -36.77
N VAL A 75 -5.52 9.47 -36.70
CA VAL A 75 -5.17 8.56 -37.80
C VAL A 75 -6.10 8.75 -38.98
N ILE A 76 -7.42 8.80 -38.77
CA ILE A 76 -8.42 9.02 -39.84
C ILE A 76 -8.24 10.40 -40.49
N ALA A 77 -8.04 11.43 -39.69
CA ALA A 77 -7.92 12.82 -40.16
C ALA A 77 -6.58 13.13 -40.84
N HIS A 78 -5.60 12.20 -40.80
CA HIS A 78 -4.24 12.42 -41.31
C HIS A 78 -3.57 13.69 -40.74
N SER A 79 -4.02 14.16 -39.58
CA SER A 79 -3.61 15.45 -38.98
C SER A 79 -2.32 15.35 -38.17
N THR A 80 -1.60 14.23 -38.31
CA THR A 80 -0.52 13.86 -37.40
C THR A 80 0.83 14.34 -37.90
N THR A 81 1.51 15.21 -37.14
CA THR A 81 2.88 15.65 -37.49
C THR A 81 3.93 14.69 -36.93
N GLN A 82 5.06 14.56 -37.63
CA GLN A 82 6.14 13.60 -37.34
C GLN A 82 6.75 13.71 -35.93
N ASN A 83 6.55 14.83 -35.22
CA ASN A 83 7.06 15.07 -33.86
C ASN A 83 6.01 14.95 -32.75
N GLN A 84 4.71 15.00 -33.07
CA GLN A 84 3.64 14.93 -32.05
C GLN A 84 3.62 13.58 -31.33
N TRP A 85 3.81 12.46 -32.05
CA TRP A 85 3.79 11.14 -31.43
C TRP A 85 4.91 10.95 -30.39
N LYS A 86 6.10 11.50 -30.62
CA LYS A 86 7.22 11.41 -29.66
C LYS A 86 6.90 12.18 -28.37
N HIS A 87 6.28 13.36 -28.51
CA HIS A 87 5.84 14.14 -27.36
C HIS A 87 4.79 13.37 -26.56
N THR A 88 3.76 12.84 -27.22
CA THR A 88 2.71 12.01 -26.60
C THR A 88 3.28 10.80 -25.86
N VAL A 89 4.20 10.04 -26.48
CA VAL A 89 4.91 8.91 -25.84
C VAL A 89 5.65 9.37 -24.59
N THR A 90 6.32 10.52 -24.65
CA THR A 90 7.08 11.06 -23.51
C THR A 90 6.15 11.45 -22.37
N SER A 91 5.05 12.16 -22.67
CA SER A 91 4.05 12.56 -21.68
C SER A 91 3.41 11.35 -20.99
N ILE A 92 3.02 10.33 -21.76
CA ILE A 92 2.42 9.11 -21.21
C ILE A 92 3.44 8.35 -20.36
N ASN A 93 4.68 8.19 -20.82
CA ASN A 93 5.73 7.56 -20.02
C ASN A 93 5.94 8.27 -18.67
N ILE A 94 6.00 9.61 -18.67
CA ILE A 94 6.15 10.38 -17.43
C ILE A 94 4.96 10.16 -16.50
N ALA A 95 3.73 10.16 -17.02
CA ALA A 95 2.52 9.92 -16.23
C ALA A 95 2.53 8.51 -15.60
N MET A 96 2.82 7.49 -16.41
CA MET A 96 2.87 6.10 -15.97
C MET A 96 3.98 5.83 -14.96
N CYS A 97 5.19 6.37 -15.18
CA CYS A 97 6.29 6.28 -14.22
C CYS A 97 5.91 6.89 -12.89
N LYS A 98 5.38 8.12 -12.89
CA LYS A 98 4.97 8.79 -11.65
C LYS A 98 3.91 8.01 -10.89
N TYR A 99 2.98 7.37 -11.59
CA TYR A 99 1.96 6.57 -10.91
C TYR A 99 2.53 5.26 -10.35
N ALA A 100 3.39 4.57 -11.11
CA ALA A 100 4.08 3.37 -10.64
C ALA A 100 4.96 3.67 -9.41
N ASP A 101 5.72 4.76 -9.45
CA ASP A 101 6.57 5.22 -8.34
C ASP A 101 5.74 5.51 -7.09
N LEU A 102 4.57 6.14 -7.25
CA LEU A 102 3.65 6.40 -6.14
C LEU A 102 3.17 5.09 -5.49
N LEU A 103 2.72 4.11 -6.28
CA LEU A 103 2.26 2.82 -5.77
C LEU A 103 3.38 2.06 -5.04
N GLN A 104 4.61 2.11 -5.58
CA GLN A 104 5.78 1.54 -4.94
C GLN A 104 6.10 2.23 -3.61
N GLN A 105 6.09 3.57 -3.59
CA GLN A 105 6.37 4.35 -2.38
C GLN A 105 5.38 4.01 -1.27
N ILE A 106 4.08 4.00 -1.56
CA ILE A 106 3.04 3.64 -0.60
C ILE A 106 3.25 2.23 -0.07
N THR A 107 3.60 1.27 -0.94
CA THR A 107 3.87 -0.11 -0.53
C THR A 107 5.04 -0.18 0.46
N VAL A 108 6.13 0.54 0.19
CA VAL A 108 7.29 0.58 1.08
C VAL A 108 6.93 1.23 2.42
N GLU A 109 6.22 2.35 2.37
CA GLU A 109 5.83 3.11 3.55
C GLU A 109 4.88 2.33 4.46
N LEU A 110 3.89 1.61 3.90
CA LEU A 110 3.02 0.70 4.64
C LEU A 110 3.82 -0.24 5.54
N PHE A 111 4.81 -0.93 4.98
CA PHE A 111 5.57 -1.91 5.75
C PHE A 111 6.60 -1.27 6.68
N GLN A 112 7.13 -0.09 6.36
CA GLN A 112 7.95 0.67 7.30
C GLN A 112 7.14 1.07 8.54
N GLN A 113 5.90 1.55 8.37
CA GLN A 113 5.04 1.89 9.49
C GLN A 113 4.57 0.65 10.26
N LEU A 114 4.32 -0.45 9.56
CA LEU A 114 4.00 -1.73 10.20
C LEU A 114 5.17 -2.27 11.04
N ASP A 115 6.42 -2.12 10.57
CA ASP A 115 7.62 -2.47 11.34
C ASP A 115 7.82 -1.56 12.57
N LEU A 116 7.30 -0.32 12.54
CA LEU A 116 7.29 0.58 13.69
C LEU A 116 6.12 0.31 14.65
N THR A 117 5.09 -0.37 14.18
CA THR A 117 3.90 -0.73 14.96
C THR A 117 4.26 -1.86 15.92
N GLY A 118 4.41 -1.51 17.20
CA GLY A 118 4.76 -2.49 18.22
C GLY A 118 3.72 -3.59 18.39
N ILE A 119 4.18 -4.77 18.79
CA ILE A 119 3.34 -5.96 19.06
C ILE A 119 2.22 -5.70 20.08
N GLU A 120 2.31 -4.65 20.89
CA GLU A 120 1.24 -4.25 21.82
C GLU A 120 -0.05 -3.86 21.09
N GLN A 121 0.09 -3.47 19.82
CA GLN A 121 -1.00 -2.98 19.00
C GLN A 121 -1.42 -3.98 17.89
N TRP A 122 -0.82 -5.16 17.85
CA TRP A 122 -1.18 -6.21 16.90
C TRP A 122 -2.52 -6.84 17.29
N ARG A 123 -3.60 -6.23 16.81
CA ARG A 123 -4.98 -6.70 16.98
C ARG A 123 -5.57 -7.09 15.64
N THR A 124 -6.68 -7.81 15.65
CA THR A 124 -7.37 -8.25 14.43
C THR A 124 -7.73 -7.06 13.51
N GLU A 125 -8.02 -5.89 14.09
CA GLU A 125 -8.25 -4.67 13.32
C GLU A 125 -7.03 -4.24 12.50
N LEU A 126 -5.81 -4.37 13.02
CA LEU A 126 -4.58 -4.08 12.27
C LEU A 126 -4.47 -4.99 11.05
N LEU A 127 -4.70 -6.29 11.24
CA LEU A 127 -4.63 -7.28 10.17
C LEU A 127 -5.60 -6.90 9.04
N HIS A 128 -6.84 -6.58 9.37
CA HIS A 128 -7.84 -6.16 8.38
C HIS A 128 -7.46 -4.87 7.66
N VAL A 129 -6.91 -3.88 8.36
CA VAL A 129 -6.44 -2.63 7.72
C VAL A 129 -5.31 -2.93 6.73
N VAL A 130 -4.32 -3.73 7.12
CA VAL A 130 -3.18 -4.08 6.26
C VAL A 130 -3.63 -4.91 5.05
N GLU A 131 -4.56 -5.83 5.25
CA GLU A 131 -5.15 -6.64 4.18
C GLU A 131 -5.93 -5.78 3.18
N ASN A 132 -6.80 -4.88 3.64
CA ASN A 132 -7.54 -3.96 2.78
C ASN A 132 -6.59 -3.06 1.97
N VAL A 133 -5.56 -2.50 2.62
CA VAL A 133 -4.56 -1.67 1.94
C VAL A 133 -3.80 -2.48 0.88
N LYS A 134 -3.43 -3.72 1.18
CA LYS A 134 -2.81 -4.62 0.20
C LYS A 134 -3.72 -4.83 -1.01
N GLU A 135 -5.00 -5.13 -0.79
CA GLU A 135 -5.95 -5.35 -1.89
C GLU A 135 -6.11 -4.12 -2.79
N ILE A 136 -6.23 -2.93 -2.18
CA ILE A 136 -6.26 -1.64 -2.90
C ILE A 136 -5.01 -1.47 -3.77
N LEU A 137 -3.82 -1.68 -3.20
CA LEU A 137 -2.56 -1.55 -3.93
C LEU A 137 -2.42 -2.56 -5.06
N LEU A 138 -2.81 -3.82 -4.83
CA LEU A 138 -2.81 -4.85 -5.85
C LEU A 138 -3.73 -4.48 -7.01
N HIS A 139 -4.94 -4.00 -6.72
CA HIS A 139 -5.91 -3.57 -7.72
C HIS A 139 -5.33 -2.46 -8.61
N HIS A 140 -4.82 -1.37 -8.01
CA HIS A 140 -4.24 -0.27 -8.78
C HIS A 140 -2.98 -0.68 -9.57
N MET A 141 -2.16 -1.59 -9.04
CA MET A 141 -1.00 -2.12 -9.78
C MET A 141 -1.42 -2.95 -11.00
N GLU A 142 -2.48 -3.78 -10.89
CA GLU A 142 -3.01 -4.55 -12.02
C GLU A 142 -3.68 -3.64 -13.06
N ASP A 143 -4.47 -2.66 -12.64
CA ASP A 143 -5.09 -1.69 -13.53
C ASP A 143 -4.03 -0.89 -14.32
N LEU A 144 -2.93 -0.51 -13.65
CA LEU A 144 -1.81 0.15 -14.31
C LEU A 144 -1.10 -0.76 -15.32
N LYS A 145 -0.87 -2.04 -15.00
CA LYS A 145 -0.32 -3.00 -15.97
C LYS A 145 -1.23 -3.18 -17.18
N TRP A 146 -2.54 -3.26 -16.96
CA TRP A 146 -3.53 -3.34 -18.02
C TRP A 146 -3.46 -2.10 -18.92
N ALA A 147 -3.42 -0.90 -18.32
CA ALA A 147 -3.34 0.36 -19.04
C ALA A 147 -2.06 0.46 -19.86
N LEU A 148 -0.91 0.06 -19.31
CA LEU A 148 0.37 0.03 -20.02
C LEU A 148 0.30 -0.86 -21.27
N LYS A 149 -0.22 -2.08 -21.16
CA LYS A 149 -0.37 -3.00 -22.31
C LYS A 149 -1.26 -2.41 -23.38
N ARG A 150 -2.37 -1.75 -22.99
CA ARG A 150 -3.31 -1.16 -23.94
C ARG A 150 -2.74 0.08 -24.63
N LEU A 151 -2.10 0.97 -23.87
CA LEU A 151 -1.45 2.18 -24.39
C LEU A 151 -0.29 1.84 -25.33
N GLU A 152 0.50 0.81 -25.03
CA GLU A 152 1.57 0.34 -25.91
C GLU A 152 1.04 0.01 -27.31
N SER A 153 -0.07 -0.75 -27.39
CA SER A 153 -0.72 -1.09 -28.66
C SER A 153 -1.16 0.16 -29.43
N GLN A 154 -1.74 1.15 -28.73
CA GLN A 154 -2.28 2.36 -29.34
C GLN A 154 -1.18 3.34 -29.78
N LEU A 155 -0.08 3.43 -29.03
CA LEU A 155 1.06 4.25 -29.41
C LEU A 155 1.79 3.69 -30.63
N TRP A 156 1.81 2.36 -30.79
CA TRP A 156 2.31 1.74 -32.02
C TRP A 156 1.47 2.11 -33.24
N GLU A 157 0.15 2.11 -33.10
CA GLU A 157 -0.77 2.52 -34.15
C GLU A 157 -0.55 3.99 -34.53
N TYR A 158 -0.47 4.86 -33.53
CA TYR A 158 -0.20 6.30 -33.72
C TYR A 158 1.17 6.58 -34.35
N LYS A 159 2.18 5.78 -34.02
CA LYS A 159 3.51 5.88 -34.64
C LYS A 159 3.49 5.40 -36.10
N ARG A 160 2.75 4.34 -36.42
CA ARG A 160 2.67 3.83 -37.81
C ARG A 160 1.98 4.83 -38.73
N SER A 161 0.94 5.52 -38.26
CA SER A 161 0.24 6.52 -39.06
C SER A 161 1.07 7.79 -39.32
N THR A 162 2.06 8.10 -38.48
CA THR A 162 2.94 9.28 -38.60
C THR A 162 4.20 9.05 -39.42
N VAL A 163 4.61 7.79 -39.65
CA VAL A 163 5.79 7.49 -40.48
C VAL A 163 5.38 7.52 -41.95
N ASP A 164 5.71 8.64 -42.61
CA ASP A 164 5.61 8.93 -44.05
C ASP A 164 5.15 7.78 -44.96
N GLN A 165 3.93 7.88 -45.47
CA GLN A 165 3.46 7.10 -46.63
C GLN A 165 4.18 7.48 -47.94
N THR A 166 5.07 8.48 -47.91
CA THR A 166 5.77 9.06 -49.07
C THR A 166 7.14 8.43 -49.37
N LYS A 167 7.67 7.54 -48.51
CA LYS A 167 8.93 6.83 -48.80
C LYS A 167 8.70 5.66 -49.75
N PHE A 168 9.62 5.49 -50.69
CA PHE A 168 9.59 4.64 -51.89
C PHE A 168 9.20 3.15 -51.72
N MET A 169 8.96 2.67 -50.50
CA MET A 169 8.42 1.33 -50.21
C MET A 169 7.60 1.34 -48.91
N PRO A 170 6.30 1.67 -48.95
CA PRO A 170 5.43 1.68 -47.77
C PRO A 170 5.30 0.30 -47.10
N TRP A 171 5.54 -0.79 -47.84
CA TRP A 171 5.56 -2.15 -47.30
C TRP A 171 6.73 -2.40 -46.33
N LEU A 172 7.90 -1.76 -46.50
CA LEU A 172 9.05 -1.94 -45.59
C LEU A 172 8.81 -1.34 -44.19
N ASN A 173 8.02 -0.25 -44.08
CA ASN A 173 7.66 0.35 -42.80
C ASN A 173 6.65 -0.52 -42.00
N GLN A 174 5.92 -1.42 -42.66
CA GLN A 174 5.07 -2.41 -41.99
C GLN A 174 5.88 -3.52 -41.28
N PHE A 175 7.15 -3.67 -41.64
CA PHE A 175 8.07 -4.64 -41.02
C PHE A 175 8.88 -4.07 -39.85
N ILE A 176 8.64 -2.83 -39.39
CA ILE A 176 9.22 -2.36 -38.11
C ILE A 176 8.64 -3.24 -37.00
N PRO A 177 9.42 -4.14 -36.39
CA PRO A 177 8.86 -5.14 -35.50
C PRO A 177 8.32 -4.44 -34.24
N PRO A 178 7.11 -4.81 -33.75
CA PRO A 178 6.58 -4.33 -32.47
C PRO A 178 7.38 -4.81 -31.24
N TRP A 179 8.60 -5.30 -31.43
CA TRP A 179 9.37 -6.03 -30.42
C TRP A 179 10.11 -5.09 -29.47
N LYS A 180 10.25 -3.81 -29.84
CA LYS A 180 10.85 -2.77 -28.98
C LYS A 180 9.76 -1.92 -28.37
N SER A 181 9.52 -2.11 -27.07
CA SER A 181 8.57 -1.33 -26.27
C SER A 181 8.71 0.19 -26.53
N ILE A 182 7.61 0.87 -26.86
CA ILE A 182 7.51 2.32 -27.01
C ILE A 182 7.43 2.96 -25.63
N LEU A 183 6.67 2.36 -24.73
CA LEU A 183 6.69 2.69 -23.31
C LEU A 183 7.94 2.12 -22.65
N ASN A 184 8.32 2.69 -21.51
CA ASN A 184 9.51 2.26 -20.78
C ASN A 184 9.36 0.76 -20.36
N PRO A 185 10.18 -0.16 -20.89
CA PRO A 185 10.04 -1.60 -20.62
C PRO A 185 10.33 -1.95 -19.17
N ALA A 186 11.02 -1.08 -18.41
CA ALA A 186 11.24 -1.27 -17.00
C ALA A 186 9.96 -1.14 -16.16
N LEU A 187 8.92 -0.46 -16.65
CA LEU A 187 7.70 -0.19 -15.87
C LEU A 187 6.98 -1.46 -15.45
N ILE A 188 6.71 -2.37 -16.40
CA ILE A 188 6.02 -3.63 -16.10
C ILE A 188 6.86 -4.46 -15.12
N LYS A 189 8.17 -4.55 -15.36
CA LYS A 189 9.10 -5.28 -14.50
C LYS A 189 9.15 -4.68 -13.09
N ASN A 190 9.11 -3.36 -12.95
CA ASN A 190 9.11 -2.68 -11.66
C ASN A 190 7.78 -2.90 -10.93
N LEU A 191 6.63 -2.83 -11.61
CA LEU A 191 5.33 -3.13 -11.02
C LEU A 191 5.24 -4.58 -10.54
N GLU A 192 5.75 -5.54 -11.32
CA GLU A 192 5.85 -6.94 -10.89
C GLU A 192 6.74 -7.12 -9.67
N LYS A 193 7.87 -6.39 -9.59
CA LYS A 193 8.73 -6.40 -8.40
C LYS A 193 7.99 -5.82 -7.18
N SER A 194 7.29 -4.70 -7.35
CA SER A 194 6.51 -4.07 -6.27
C SER A 194 5.41 -4.98 -5.75
N GLN A 195 4.68 -5.69 -6.63
CA GLN A 195 3.70 -6.69 -6.21
C GLN A 195 4.32 -7.89 -5.50
N LYS A 196 5.45 -8.42 -6.01
CA LYS A 196 6.16 -9.52 -5.35
C LYS A 196 6.61 -9.10 -3.95
N PHE A 197 7.13 -7.88 -3.81
CA PHE A 197 7.50 -7.31 -2.52
C PHE A 197 6.29 -7.16 -1.59
N LEU A 198 5.17 -6.60 -2.07
CA LEU A 198 3.93 -6.44 -1.31
C LEU A 198 3.43 -7.78 -0.77
N ASN A 199 3.32 -8.79 -1.63
CA ASN A 199 2.85 -10.12 -1.23
C ASN A 199 3.81 -10.81 -0.26
N PHE A 200 5.12 -10.74 -0.52
CA PHE A 200 6.14 -11.34 0.36
C PHE A 200 6.11 -10.72 1.77
N ARG A 201 6.08 -9.39 1.86
CA ARG A 201 6.05 -8.68 3.14
C ARG A 201 4.74 -8.92 3.88
N PHE A 202 3.62 -8.96 3.18
CA PHE A 202 2.33 -9.30 3.78
C PHE A 202 2.32 -10.71 4.36
N LEU A 203 2.78 -11.71 3.60
CA LEU A 203 2.86 -13.10 4.11
C LEU A 203 3.78 -13.22 5.33
N THR A 204 4.90 -12.49 5.31
CA THR A 204 5.82 -12.42 6.46
C THR A 204 5.13 -11.84 7.68
N PHE A 205 4.37 -10.75 7.51
CA PHE A 205 3.59 -10.14 8.57
C PHE A 205 2.49 -11.08 9.09
N LEU A 206 1.69 -11.66 8.20
CA LEU A 206 0.60 -12.58 8.55
C LEU A 206 1.12 -13.75 9.39
N HIS A 207 2.22 -14.38 8.96
CA HIS A 207 2.82 -15.47 9.70
C HIS A 207 3.25 -15.06 11.12
N ARG A 208 3.87 -13.88 11.27
CA ARG A 208 4.24 -13.36 12.60
C ARG A 208 3.01 -13.03 13.45
N PHE A 209 1.97 -12.50 12.83
CA PHE A 209 0.71 -12.15 13.48
C PHE A 209 -0.01 -13.40 14.02
N GLU A 210 -0.05 -14.48 13.24
CA GLU A 210 -0.58 -15.78 13.67
C GLU A 210 0.19 -16.32 14.89
N LEU A 211 1.53 -16.35 14.80
CA LEU A 211 2.38 -16.80 15.91
C LEU A 211 2.21 -15.93 17.17
N TYR A 212 2.06 -14.62 17.00
CA TYR A 212 1.75 -13.71 18.12
C TYR A 212 0.41 -14.06 18.75
N THR A 213 -0.63 -14.28 17.94
CA THR A 213 -1.98 -14.62 18.41
C THR A 213 -1.97 -15.89 19.24
N ASP A 214 -1.32 -16.96 18.75
CA ASP A 214 -1.17 -18.23 19.46
C ASP A 214 -0.47 -18.06 20.82
N LEU A 215 0.60 -17.26 20.85
CA LEU A 215 1.30 -16.93 22.09
C LEU A 215 0.41 -16.13 23.04
N ASN A 216 -0.32 -15.16 22.52
CA ASN A 216 -1.18 -14.30 23.29
C ASN A 216 -2.34 -15.06 23.92
N GLU A 217 -2.96 -16.02 23.21
CA GLU A 217 -3.97 -16.93 23.77
C GLU A 217 -3.42 -17.74 24.95
N GLN A 218 -2.21 -18.30 24.82
CA GLN A 218 -1.55 -19.00 25.92
C GLN A 218 -1.25 -18.10 27.12
N VAL A 219 -0.96 -16.81 26.87
CA VAL A 219 -0.80 -15.82 27.94
C VAL A 219 -2.14 -15.54 28.61
N GLU A 220 -3.22 -15.37 27.85
CA GLU A 220 -4.56 -15.09 28.39
C GLU A 220 -5.04 -16.20 29.34
N VAL A 221 -4.82 -17.47 29.00
CA VAL A 221 -5.11 -18.60 29.92
C VAL A 221 -4.38 -18.46 31.26
N LYS A 222 -3.14 -17.94 31.25
CA LYS A 222 -2.36 -17.67 32.47
C LYS A 222 -2.85 -16.41 33.17
N MET A 223 -3.29 -15.39 32.42
CA MET A 223 -3.88 -14.16 32.94
C MET A 223 -5.18 -14.44 33.68
N THR A 224 -6.05 -15.33 33.19
CA THR A 224 -7.31 -15.67 33.88
C THR A 224 -7.05 -16.22 35.28
N LYS A 225 -6.06 -17.13 35.41
CA LYS A 225 -5.63 -17.65 36.72
C LYS A 225 -5.05 -16.53 37.58
N PHE A 226 -4.22 -15.69 37.00
CA PHE A 226 -3.59 -14.58 37.72
C PHE A 226 -4.59 -13.56 38.26
N SER A 227 -5.53 -13.12 37.42
CA SER A 227 -6.58 -12.15 37.78
C SER A 227 -7.53 -12.64 38.87
N SER A 228 -7.61 -13.97 39.09
CA SER A 228 -8.42 -14.56 40.16
C SER A 228 -7.77 -14.52 41.56
N TYR A 229 -6.49 -14.14 41.69
CA TYR A 229 -5.83 -14.07 43.00
C TYR A 229 -6.36 -12.90 43.84
N HIS A 230 -6.87 -13.21 45.04
CA HIS A 230 -7.37 -12.23 46.01
C HIS A 230 -6.37 -11.12 46.38
N VAL A 231 -5.07 -11.37 46.26
CA VAL A 231 -4.03 -10.38 46.51
C VAL A 231 -4.08 -9.22 45.52
N LEU A 232 -4.57 -9.42 44.28
CA LEU A 232 -4.71 -8.30 43.35
C LEU A 232 -5.81 -7.34 43.80
N ALA A 233 -6.88 -7.84 44.42
CA ALA A 233 -7.95 -7.00 44.95
C ALA A 233 -7.53 -6.11 46.13
N THR A 234 -6.33 -6.33 46.71
CA THR A 234 -5.79 -5.46 47.77
C THR A 234 -5.00 -4.26 47.24
N LEU A 235 -4.79 -4.17 45.93
CA LEU A 235 -4.09 -3.06 45.27
C LEU A 235 -5.08 -2.02 44.74
N GLU A 236 -4.63 -0.78 44.53
CA GLU A 236 -5.44 0.24 43.84
C GLU A 236 -5.67 -0.15 42.36
N ILE A 237 -6.76 0.33 41.76
CA ILE A 237 -7.17 -0.05 40.39
C ILE A 237 -6.05 0.20 39.37
N ASP A 238 -5.40 1.35 39.42
CA ASP A 238 -4.31 1.71 38.51
C ASP A 238 -3.08 0.80 38.70
N GLU A 239 -2.82 0.37 39.94
CA GLU A 239 -1.75 -0.57 40.26
C GLU A 239 -2.07 -1.98 39.76
N GLN A 240 -3.33 -2.41 39.90
CA GLN A 240 -3.80 -3.69 39.36
C GLN A 240 -3.61 -3.76 37.85
N GLU A 241 -4.04 -2.74 37.11
CA GLU A 241 -3.92 -2.71 35.64
C GLU A 241 -2.46 -2.66 35.19
N SER A 242 -1.64 -1.83 35.84
CA SER A 242 -0.19 -1.79 35.58
C SER A 242 0.47 -3.16 35.82
N PHE A 243 0.08 -3.84 36.90
CA PHE A 243 0.67 -5.13 37.27
C PHE A 243 0.21 -6.28 36.37
N LYS A 244 -1.08 -6.30 35.97
CA LYS A 244 -1.60 -7.23 34.96
C LYS A 244 -0.88 -7.05 33.63
N HIS A 245 -0.69 -5.80 33.18
CA HIS A 245 0.02 -5.50 31.95
C HIS A 245 1.47 -6.01 31.99
N LEU A 246 2.22 -5.69 33.05
CA LEU A 246 3.58 -6.18 33.24
C LEU A 246 3.66 -7.71 33.27
N TYR A 247 2.76 -8.38 34.00
CA TYR A 247 2.72 -9.83 34.06
C TYR A 247 2.47 -10.44 32.68
N ARG A 248 1.51 -9.89 31.92
CA ARG A 248 1.22 -10.30 30.54
C ARG A 248 2.48 -10.23 29.68
N LEU A 249 3.17 -9.09 29.68
CA LEU A 249 4.40 -8.88 28.91
C LEU A 249 5.52 -9.86 29.30
N LEU A 250 5.73 -10.10 30.59
CA LEU A 250 6.73 -11.06 31.07
C LEU A 250 6.40 -12.50 30.68
N LYS A 251 5.11 -12.88 30.69
CA LYS A 251 4.67 -14.20 30.23
C LYS A 251 4.84 -14.36 28.73
N LEU A 252 4.49 -13.34 27.96
CA LEU A 252 4.70 -13.31 26.53
C LEU A 252 6.19 -13.46 26.20
N TRP A 253 7.05 -12.68 26.86
CA TRP A 253 8.51 -12.78 26.71
C TRP A 253 9.03 -14.18 27.04
N LYS A 254 8.58 -14.78 28.15
CA LYS A 254 8.99 -16.13 28.54
C LYS A 254 8.58 -17.19 27.50
N LEU A 255 7.36 -17.11 26.97
CA LEU A 255 6.90 -18.04 25.95
C LEU A 255 7.65 -17.83 24.62
N ASN A 256 7.90 -16.57 24.26
CA ASN A 256 8.64 -16.24 23.04
C ASN A 256 10.08 -16.75 23.04
N ARG A 257 10.78 -16.75 24.19
CA ARG A 257 12.14 -17.31 24.28
C ARG A 257 12.21 -18.78 23.86
N ASN A 258 11.14 -19.53 24.06
CA ASN A 258 11.06 -20.93 23.66
C ASN A 258 10.58 -21.10 22.22
N ALA A 259 9.58 -20.32 21.81
CA ALA A 259 8.97 -20.42 20.48
C ALA A 259 9.79 -19.73 19.37
N LYS A 260 10.57 -18.71 19.71
CA LYS A 260 11.27 -17.80 18.78
C LYS A 260 10.36 -17.22 17.69
N ALA A 261 9.11 -16.96 18.05
CA ALA A 261 8.07 -16.50 17.14
C ALA A 261 8.22 -15.00 16.78
N LEU A 262 8.66 -14.20 17.74
CA LEU A 262 8.79 -12.75 17.64
C LEU A 262 10.25 -12.34 17.87
N PRO A 263 10.70 -11.20 17.29
CA PRO A 263 12.03 -10.66 17.59
C PRO A 263 12.18 -10.36 19.09
N ASP A 264 13.23 -10.87 19.71
CA ASP A 264 13.50 -10.65 21.14
C ASP A 264 13.69 -9.16 21.48
N GLU A 265 14.22 -8.39 20.52
CA GLU A 265 14.42 -6.95 20.63
C GLU A 265 13.11 -6.20 20.84
N GLU A 266 12.03 -6.59 20.14
CA GLU A 266 10.73 -5.94 20.27
C GLU A 266 10.13 -6.14 21.67
N LEU A 267 10.09 -7.38 22.17
CA LEU A 267 9.59 -7.65 23.52
C LEU A 267 10.42 -6.96 24.60
N SER A 268 11.74 -6.90 24.42
CA SER A 268 12.61 -6.18 25.34
C SER A 268 12.38 -4.66 25.32
N ARG A 269 12.09 -4.10 24.13
CA ARG A 269 11.70 -2.69 23.94
C ARG A 269 10.42 -2.41 24.71
N VAL A 270 9.36 -3.19 24.49
CA VAL A 270 8.06 -3.02 25.16
C VAL A 270 8.23 -3.01 26.69
N ILE A 271 8.93 -4.00 27.24
CA ILE A 271 9.12 -4.10 28.70
C ILE A 271 9.89 -2.89 29.26
N ARG A 272 10.89 -2.35 28.54
CA ARG A 272 11.68 -1.19 29.00
C ARG A 272 10.89 0.11 29.00
N TYR A 273 10.00 0.30 28.02
CA TYR A 273 9.25 1.55 27.87
C TYR A 273 7.94 1.57 28.65
N SER A 274 7.30 0.42 28.87
CA SER A 274 6.03 0.34 29.59
C SER A 274 6.17 0.39 31.11
N ILE A 275 7.39 0.27 31.66
CA ILE A 275 7.60 0.01 33.09
C ILE A 275 8.77 0.83 33.67
N ASN A 276 8.48 1.55 34.77
CA ASN A 276 9.54 2.02 35.68
C ASN A 276 10.08 0.83 36.50
N PRO A 277 11.37 0.46 36.40
CA PRO A 277 11.95 -0.69 37.10
C PRO A 277 11.77 -0.62 38.63
N GLN A 278 11.83 0.57 39.22
CA GLN A 278 11.69 0.77 40.66
C GLN A 278 10.25 0.52 41.12
N LYS A 279 9.27 1.03 40.35
CA LYS A 279 7.84 0.82 40.61
C LYS A 279 7.43 -0.66 40.44
N SER A 280 8.08 -1.37 39.52
CA SER A 280 7.84 -2.81 39.37
C SER A 280 8.47 -3.65 40.47
N ALA A 281 9.68 -3.30 40.91
CA ALA A 281 10.32 -3.97 42.04
C ALA A 281 9.50 -3.82 43.32
N SER A 282 8.93 -2.64 43.58
CA SER A 282 8.04 -2.43 44.72
C SER A 282 6.74 -3.21 44.60
N LEU A 283 6.10 -3.23 43.43
CA LEU A 283 4.89 -4.03 43.18
C LEU A 283 5.13 -5.53 43.38
N PHE A 284 6.21 -6.09 42.84
CA PHE A 284 6.56 -7.51 43.06
C PHE A 284 6.88 -7.82 44.52
N LYS A 285 7.55 -6.89 45.23
CA LYS A 285 7.82 -7.02 46.66
C LYS A 285 6.53 -7.01 47.48
N ASN A 286 5.61 -6.10 47.18
CA ASN A 286 4.28 -6.02 47.83
C ASN A 286 3.48 -7.31 47.58
N TYR A 287 3.49 -7.81 46.35
CA TYR A 287 2.88 -9.10 46.00
C TYR A 287 3.49 -10.27 46.79
N PHE A 288 4.82 -10.37 46.84
CA PHE A 288 5.52 -11.42 47.59
C PHE A 288 5.21 -11.35 49.09
N GLN A 289 5.17 -10.15 49.67
CA GLN A 289 4.78 -9.94 51.06
C GLN A 289 3.32 -10.31 51.31
N ALA A 290 2.41 -9.99 50.39
CA ALA A 290 1.00 -10.32 50.50
C ALA A 290 0.74 -11.83 50.39
N LEU A 291 1.51 -12.55 49.57
CA LEU A 291 1.49 -14.03 49.54
C LEU A 291 1.99 -14.63 50.86
N HIS A 292 3.04 -14.06 51.45
CA HIS A 292 3.62 -14.56 52.70
C HIS A 292 2.85 -14.17 53.96
N LYS A 293 2.02 -13.13 53.93
CA LYS A 293 1.15 -12.71 55.05
C LYS A 293 -0.18 -13.49 55.15
N LYS A 294 -0.45 -14.44 54.24
CA LYS A 294 -1.68 -15.24 54.19
C LYS A 294 -1.44 -16.77 54.28
N LEU A 295 -0.33 -17.18 54.90
CA LEU A 295 -0.16 -18.49 55.55
C LEU A 295 -0.05 -18.26 57.06
#